data_AF-A0A1C6VIR7-F1
#
_entry.id   AF-A0A1C6VIR7-F1
#
_cell.length_a   1.000
_cell.length_b   1.000
_cell.length_c   1.000
_cell.angle_alpha   90.00
_cell.angle_beta   90.00
_cell.angle_gamma   90.00
#
_symmetry.space_group_name_H-M   'P 1'
#
loop_
_entity.id
_entity.type
_entity.pdbx_description
1 polymer ?
#
loop_
_entity_poly.entity_id
_entity_poly.type
_entity_poly.pdbx_seq_one_letter_code
_entity_poly.pdbx_strand_id
1 'polypeptide(L)'
;MTVPQPHAVPLQPSAVSRESSGAPQPQLSAVSQPQPQPQSPAVSQPQSSVVSAQPSVGVSEVPREAGWSDPVWQRAARGWIAEQLARTGRRITGEVEPRVRPWSLVWRVPTGSGPVWFKANSIGTRYEAGLVDALSRLDPDAVLTPLAVRPDRGWLLLPDGGETLRESTERDRPAGEPAQSATDEPAESGAQPAAAGAAPQSVTGEPAGPNGGRAGGHGLGRWEAALTRYAVLQRESGRQVDELVALGVPDHRPQVLPQLFADLLEDRAALLLDSPGGPTAEAYQRLRGYRPEFARVCERLAGIGPPATVQHDDLHDANVFATVDGYRFFDWGDASVGHPFGSLLVTLRSAAYRFGLSAGDPALGRLRDAYLEIWSDRYDRRTLLKAAGLAVTTAKVGRALSWRRALRTDDPARGEYADAVPGWLAELFEPEPL
;
A
#
# COMPACT_ATOMS: atom_id res chain seq x y z
N MET A 1 -36.36 30.61 29.34
CA MET A 1 -37.61 30.20 29.99
C MET A 1 -38.28 29.14 29.13
N THR A 2 -38.78 27.99 29.57
CA THR A 2 -38.48 27.06 30.67
C THR A 2 -39.11 25.74 30.22
N VAL A 3 -38.43 24.63 30.49
CA VAL A 3 -38.82 23.22 30.32
C VAL A 3 -40.08 22.87 31.14
N PRO A 4 -40.77 21.76 30.83
CA PRO A 4 -41.32 20.95 31.92
C PRO A 4 -40.98 19.45 31.80
N GLN A 5 -40.23 18.98 32.79
CA GLN A 5 -40.48 17.78 33.62
C GLN A 5 -40.93 18.32 35.00
N PRO A 6 -41.48 17.56 35.99
CA PRO A 6 -41.27 16.13 36.27
C PRO A 6 -42.52 15.38 36.81
N HIS A 7 -42.38 14.11 37.23
CA HIS A 7 -42.69 13.64 38.60
C HIS A 7 -42.51 12.11 38.77
N ALA A 8 -41.66 11.75 39.73
CA ALA A 8 -41.53 10.45 40.39
C ALA A 8 -42.46 10.37 41.62
N VAL A 9 -42.61 9.17 42.25
CA VAL A 9 -42.90 8.85 43.70
C VAL A 9 -43.29 7.32 43.84
N PRO A 10 -43.13 6.60 45.00
CA PRO A 10 -41.93 5.80 45.34
C PRO A 10 -42.20 4.48 46.16
N LEU A 11 -41.17 3.95 46.86
CA LEU A 11 -41.14 3.16 48.14
C LEU A 11 -41.41 1.61 48.18
N GLN A 12 -40.29 0.83 48.31
CA GLN A 12 -39.80 -0.03 49.44
C GLN A 12 -40.75 -0.78 50.44
N PRO A 13 -40.29 -1.68 51.37
CA PRO A 13 -39.10 -2.59 51.48
C PRO A 13 -39.39 -3.98 52.15
N SER A 14 -38.36 -4.84 52.33
CA SER A 14 -38.03 -5.69 53.54
C SER A 14 -36.79 -6.55 53.24
N ALA A 15 -35.60 -6.40 53.87
CA ALA A 15 -35.17 -6.75 55.25
C ALA A 15 -35.18 -8.29 55.50
N VAL A 16 -34.24 -9.00 56.15
CA VAL A 16 -33.01 -8.79 56.98
C VAL A 16 -32.51 -10.24 57.29
N SER A 17 -31.22 -10.64 57.28
CA SER A 17 -30.28 -10.78 58.43
C SER A 17 -29.17 -11.80 58.04
N ARG A 18 -27.86 -11.46 58.11
CA ARG A 18 -26.85 -11.66 59.21
C ARG A 18 -26.19 -13.06 59.26
N GLU A 19 -24.87 -13.13 58.95
CA GLU A 19 -23.71 -13.34 59.88
C GLU A 19 -23.52 -14.83 60.26
N SER A 20 -22.34 -15.45 60.47
CA SER A 20 -20.90 -15.17 60.29
C SER A 20 -20.14 -16.45 60.69
N SER A 21 -18.96 -16.68 60.09
CA SER A 21 -17.73 -17.32 60.61
C SER A 21 -17.74 -18.67 61.39
N GLY A 22 -16.81 -19.58 61.01
CA GLY A 22 -16.24 -20.58 61.93
C GLY A 22 -15.84 -21.93 61.31
N ALA A 23 -14.54 -22.14 61.08
CA ALA A 23 -13.90 -23.47 61.03
C ALA A 23 -13.33 -23.78 62.43
N PRO A 24 -13.19 -25.05 62.90
CA PRO A 24 -12.11 -25.94 62.45
C PRO A 24 -12.41 -27.48 62.45
N GLN A 25 -11.51 -28.25 61.83
CA GLN A 25 -11.33 -29.73 61.83
C GLN A 25 -11.01 -30.31 63.24
N PRO A 26 -11.14 -31.64 63.57
CA PRO A 26 -10.30 -32.74 63.04
C PRO A 26 -10.88 -34.18 62.98
N GLN A 27 -9.98 -35.07 62.57
CA GLN A 27 -10.04 -36.47 62.10
C GLN A 27 -10.54 -37.55 63.08
N LEU A 28 -10.98 -38.70 62.55
CA LEU A 28 -10.47 -40.06 62.87
C LEU A 28 -11.12 -41.19 62.02
N SER A 29 -10.25 -41.97 61.36
CA SER A 29 -10.25 -43.43 61.14
C SER A 29 -11.43 -44.20 60.54
N ALA A 30 -11.20 -44.83 59.37
CA ALA A 30 -11.29 -46.29 59.22
C ALA A 30 -10.68 -46.78 57.89
N VAL A 31 -9.94 -47.88 58.01
CA VAL A 31 -9.20 -48.62 56.99
C VAL A 31 -10.14 -49.45 56.09
N SER A 32 -9.96 -49.38 54.78
CA SER A 32 -10.32 -50.47 53.85
C SER A 32 -9.44 -50.37 52.60
N GLN A 33 -8.77 -51.47 52.27
CA GLN A 33 -7.88 -51.59 51.11
C GLN A 33 -8.67 -51.52 49.80
N PRO A 34 -8.20 -50.78 48.77
CA PRO A 34 -8.78 -50.86 47.43
C PRO A 34 -7.96 -51.75 46.48
N GLN A 35 -8.71 -52.50 45.67
CA GLN A 35 -8.29 -53.25 44.48
C GLN A 35 -7.54 -52.37 43.46
N PRO A 36 -6.72 -52.97 42.56
CA PRO A 36 -5.85 -52.20 41.68
C PRO A 36 -6.63 -51.50 40.57
N GLN A 37 -6.46 -50.18 40.45
CA GLN A 37 -6.90 -49.38 39.32
C GLN A 37 -5.73 -49.02 38.39
N PRO A 38 -5.99 -48.88 37.08
CA PRO A 38 -4.96 -48.78 36.06
C PRO A 38 -4.19 -47.47 36.13
N GLN A 39 -2.89 -47.54 35.86
CA GLN A 39 -1.95 -46.42 35.88
C GLN A 39 -2.32 -45.36 34.83
N SER A 40 -2.60 -44.15 35.29
CA SER A 40 -2.52 -42.94 34.46
C SER A 40 -1.04 -42.60 34.22
N PRO A 41 -0.57 -42.50 32.97
CA PRO A 41 0.76 -41.97 32.70
C PRO A 41 0.75 -40.44 32.71
N ALA A 42 1.93 -39.91 33.05
CA ALA A 42 2.32 -38.53 33.23
C ALA A 42 1.68 -37.49 32.30
N VAL A 43 1.40 -36.31 32.88
CA VAL A 43 1.17 -35.05 32.16
C VAL A 43 2.44 -34.69 31.38
N SER A 44 2.48 -35.08 30.12
CA SER A 44 3.38 -34.50 29.12
C SER A 44 2.72 -33.26 28.52
N GLN A 45 3.48 -32.17 28.44
CA GLN A 45 3.08 -30.92 27.80
C GLN A 45 2.53 -31.18 26.38
N PRO A 46 1.42 -30.55 25.96
CA PRO A 46 0.96 -30.69 24.60
C PRO A 46 1.94 -29.98 23.67
N GLN A 47 2.59 -30.79 22.83
CA GLN A 47 3.40 -30.37 21.72
C GLN A 47 2.54 -29.58 20.72
N SER A 48 3.02 -28.38 20.39
CA SER A 48 2.52 -27.53 19.32
C SER A 48 2.39 -28.33 18.04
N SER A 49 1.15 -28.51 17.59
CA SER A 49 0.82 -29.27 16.39
C SER A 49 0.76 -28.34 15.18
N VAL A 50 1.74 -28.54 14.30
CA VAL A 50 1.72 -28.33 12.84
C VAL A 50 1.40 -26.90 12.35
N VAL A 51 2.42 -26.06 12.37
CA VAL A 51 2.57 -25.02 11.34
C VAL A 51 2.89 -25.75 10.05
N SER A 52 1.99 -25.68 9.06
CA SER A 52 2.28 -26.13 7.70
C SER A 52 3.44 -25.30 7.14
N ALA A 53 4.63 -25.88 7.18
CA ALA A 53 5.81 -25.34 6.52
C ALA A 53 5.56 -25.32 5.01
N GLN A 54 5.64 -24.14 4.41
CA GLN A 54 5.77 -24.02 2.95
C GLN A 54 7.03 -24.77 2.51
N PRO A 55 6.99 -25.53 1.39
CA PRO A 55 8.16 -26.25 0.95
C PRO A 55 9.27 -25.27 0.57
N SER A 56 10.49 -25.56 1.01
CA SER A 56 11.71 -24.89 0.57
C SER A 56 11.86 -25.10 -0.94
N VAL A 57 11.51 -24.07 -1.71
CA VAL A 57 11.65 -24.06 -3.17
C VAL A 57 13.15 -23.95 -3.48
N GLY A 58 13.77 -25.09 -3.79
CA GLY A 58 15.00 -25.09 -4.58
C GLY A 58 14.73 -24.32 -5.88
N VAL A 59 15.71 -23.53 -6.31
CA VAL A 59 15.66 -22.63 -7.48
C VAL A 59 15.01 -23.35 -8.67
N SER A 60 13.69 -23.23 -8.78
CA SER A 60 12.92 -23.73 -9.91
C SER A 60 13.08 -22.66 -10.97
N GLU A 61 13.62 -23.02 -12.13
CA GLU A 61 13.68 -22.11 -13.29
C GLU A 61 12.29 -21.51 -13.48
N VAL A 62 12.19 -20.20 -13.26
CA VAL A 62 10.98 -19.45 -13.59
C VAL A 62 10.79 -19.64 -15.10
N PRO A 63 9.64 -20.17 -15.56
CA PRO A 63 9.41 -20.32 -16.98
C PRO A 63 9.60 -18.96 -17.65
N ARG A 64 10.49 -18.88 -18.65
CA ARG A 64 10.69 -17.66 -19.43
C ARG A 64 9.34 -17.16 -19.93
N GLU A 65 8.92 -15.98 -19.47
CA GLU A 65 7.71 -15.37 -20.00
C GLU A 65 7.95 -15.06 -21.48
N ALA A 66 6.98 -15.41 -22.32
CA ALA A 66 6.97 -14.91 -23.69
C ALA A 66 6.99 -13.38 -23.61
N GLY A 67 8.07 -12.76 -24.09
CA GLY A 67 8.22 -11.31 -24.06
C GLY A 67 7.06 -10.62 -24.79
N TRP A 68 6.77 -9.37 -24.45
CA TRP A 68 5.64 -8.62 -25.01
C TRP A 68 5.67 -8.53 -26.55
N SER A 69 6.83 -8.72 -27.17
CA SER A 69 7.04 -8.75 -28.62
C SER A 69 6.78 -10.12 -29.28
N ASP A 70 6.55 -11.19 -28.51
CA ASP A 70 6.29 -12.53 -29.04
C ASP A 70 5.03 -12.51 -29.95
N PRO A 71 5.14 -12.90 -31.24
CA PRO A 71 4.02 -12.88 -32.17
C PRO A 71 2.83 -13.77 -31.77
N VAL A 72 3.07 -14.90 -31.11
CA VAL A 72 2.03 -15.80 -30.60
C VAL A 72 1.29 -15.12 -29.45
N TRP A 73 2.04 -14.54 -28.50
CA TRP A 73 1.47 -13.79 -27.38
C TRP A 73 0.65 -12.59 -27.88
N GLN A 74 1.19 -11.80 -28.82
CA GLN A 74 0.53 -10.65 -29.45
C GLN A 74 -0.80 -11.03 -30.10
N ARG A 75 -0.82 -12.13 -30.86
CA ARG A 75 -2.08 -12.63 -31.48
C ARG A 75 -3.09 -13.05 -30.43
N ALA A 76 -2.66 -13.72 -29.37
CA ALA A 76 -3.55 -14.16 -28.29
C ALA A 76 -4.16 -12.96 -27.54
N ALA A 77 -3.34 -11.96 -27.17
CA ALA A 77 -3.80 -10.75 -26.51
C ALA A 77 -4.78 -9.96 -27.38
N ARG A 78 -4.45 -9.73 -28.67
CA ARG A 78 -5.34 -9.03 -29.62
C ARG A 78 -6.64 -9.80 -29.87
N GLY A 79 -6.57 -11.11 -29.99
CA GLY A 79 -7.75 -11.98 -30.11
C GLY A 79 -8.67 -11.86 -28.90
N TRP A 80 -8.10 -11.92 -27.69
CA TRP A 80 -8.86 -11.73 -26.45
C TRP A 80 -9.52 -10.35 -26.39
N ILE A 81 -8.78 -9.27 -26.69
CA ILE A 81 -9.34 -7.89 -26.71
C ILE A 81 -10.52 -7.80 -27.70
N ALA A 82 -10.35 -8.30 -28.92
CA ALA A 82 -11.41 -8.27 -29.94
C ALA A 82 -12.66 -9.05 -29.50
N GLU A 83 -12.48 -10.19 -28.84
CA GLU A 83 -13.56 -11.00 -28.28
C GLU A 83 -14.33 -10.26 -27.18
N GLN A 84 -13.63 -9.63 -26.23
CA GLN A 84 -14.27 -8.87 -25.14
C GLN A 84 -14.98 -7.62 -25.66
N LEU A 85 -14.37 -6.91 -26.62
CA LEU A 85 -15.01 -5.75 -27.25
C LEU A 85 -16.28 -6.16 -28.00
N ALA A 86 -16.27 -7.27 -28.73
CA ALA A 86 -17.45 -7.76 -29.44
C ALA A 86 -18.63 -8.04 -28.49
N ARG A 87 -18.38 -8.55 -27.27
CA ARG A 87 -19.41 -8.75 -26.24
C ARG A 87 -20.09 -7.46 -25.78
N THR A 88 -19.38 -6.34 -25.85
CA THR A 88 -19.88 -5.01 -25.48
C THR A 88 -20.36 -4.19 -26.69
N GLY A 89 -20.47 -4.81 -27.87
CA GLY A 89 -20.87 -4.14 -29.10
C GLY A 89 -19.79 -3.20 -29.69
N ARG A 90 -18.56 -3.26 -29.19
CA ARG A 90 -17.42 -2.43 -29.63
C ARG A 90 -16.55 -3.19 -30.61
N ARG A 91 -15.84 -2.45 -31.46
CA ARG A 91 -14.83 -2.99 -32.40
C ARG A 91 -13.62 -2.07 -32.39
N ILE A 92 -12.44 -2.66 -32.63
CA ILE A 92 -11.21 -1.91 -32.84
C ILE A 92 -11.32 -1.15 -34.17
N THR A 93 -11.06 0.15 -34.16
CA THR A 93 -11.26 1.04 -35.32
C THR A 93 -9.97 1.60 -35.92
N GLY A 94 -8.83 1.38 -35.27
CA GLY A 94 -7.55 1.96 -35.70
C GLY A 94 -6.34 1.24 -35.11
N GLU A 95 -5.18 1.88 -35.27
CA GLU A 95 -3.90 1.38 -34.76
C GLU A 95 -3.87 1.37 -33.23
N VAL A 96 -3.26 0.32 -32.67
CA VAL A 96 -3.09 0.16 -31.22
C VAL A 96 -1.75 0.75 -30.82
N GLU A 97 -1.77 1.72 -29.91
CA GLU A 97 -0.57 2.42 -29.44
C GLU A 97 -0.02 1.73 -28.18
N PRO A 98 1.23 1.25 -28.18
CA PRO A 98 1.83 0.58 -27.03
C PRO A 98 2.68 1.50 -26.16
N ARG A 99 2.61 1.28 -24.83
CA ARG A 99 3.59 1.72 -23.83
C ARG A 99 4.13 0.50 -23.11
N VAL A 100 5.44 0.31 -23.15
CA VAL A 100 6.11 -0.85 -22.54
C VAL A 100 6.95 -0.40 -21.35
N ARG A 101 6.91 -1.20 -20.28
CA ARG A 101 7.79 -1.15 -19.12
C ARG A 101 8.26 -2.56 -18.78
N PRO A 102 9.35 -2.71 -18.01
CA PRO A 102 9.84 -4.05 -17.62
C PRO A 102 8.77 -4.91 -16.92
N TRP A 103 7.89 -4.27 -16.13
CA TRP A 103 6.84 -4.94 -15.35
C TRP A 103 5.47 -5.03 -16.04
N SER A 104 5.23 -4.30 -17.14
CA SER A 104 3.91 -4.31 -17.81
C SER A 104 3.93 -3.78 -19.25
N LEU A 105 2.91 -4.19 -20.01
CA LEU A 105 2.53 -3.61 -21.30
C LEU A 105 1.17 -2.93 -21.16
N VAL A 106 1.06 -1.70 -21.67
CA VAL A 106 -0.22 -0.98 -21.81
C VAL A 106 -0.47 -0.68 -23.27
N TRP A 107 -1.67 -0.98 -23.76
CA TRP A 107 -2.15 -0.65 -25.08
C TRP A 107 -3.35 0.29 -24.99
N ARG A 108 -3.26 1.41 -25.70
CA ARG A 108 -4.42 2.21 -26.03
C ARG A 108 -5.07 1.65 -27.28
N VAL A 109 -6.31 1.18 -27.16
CA VAL A 109 -7.04 0.49 -28.22
C VAL A 109 -8.20 1.37 -28.69
N PRO A 110 -8.11 1.99 -29.88
CA PRO A 110 -9.19 2.84 -30.38
C PRO A 110 -10.43 2.01 -30.73
N THR A 111 -11.60 2.47 -30.30
CA THR A 111 -12.90 1.86 -30.65
C THR A 111 -13.88 2.90 -31.19
N GLY A 112 -15.00 2.45 -31.74
CA GLY A 112 -16.08 3.34 -32.23
C GLY A 112 -16.77 4.18 -31.14
N SER A 113 -16.48 3.95 -29.86
CA SER A 113 -17.10 4.64 -28.73
C SER A 113 -16.04 5.14 -27.72
N GLY A 114 -14.91 5.63 -28.24
CA GLY A 114 -13.75 6.07 -27.46
C GLY A 114 -12.68 4.98 -27.30
N PRO A 115 -11.46 5.33 -26.86
CA PRO A 115 -10.42 4.35 -26.59
C PRO A 115 -10.78 3.47 -25.39
N VAL A 116 -10.21 2.27 -25.35
CA VAL A 116 -10.13 1.43 -24.15
C VAL A 116 -8.66 1.10 -23.87
N TRP A 117 -8.34 0.72 -22.64
CA TRP A 117 -6.98 0.48 -22.21
C TRP A 117 -6.78 -0.99 -21.85
N PHE A 118 -5.93 -1.67 -22.60
CA PHE A 118 -5.50 -3.03 -22.25
C PHE A 118 -4.20 -2.96 -21.48
N LYS A 119 -4.11 -3.61 -20.33
CA LYS A 119 -2.86 -3.78 -19.58
C LYS A 119 -2.57 -5.27 -19.40
N ALA A 120 -1.32 -5.65 -19.60
CA ALA A 120 -0.79 -6.97 -19.29
C ALA A 120 0.36 -6.83 -18.31
N ASN A 121 0.27 -7.57 -17.21
CA ASN A 121 1.25 -7.55 -16.13
C ASN A 121 2.26 -8.69 -16.25
N SER A 122 3.50 -8.41 -15.85
CA SER A 122 4.50 -9.43 -15.56
C SER A 122 4.08 -10.29 -14.37
N ILE A 123 4.80 -11.40 -14.13
CA ILE A 123 4.56 -12.25 -12.95
C ILE A 123 4.57 -11.48 -11.62
N GLY A 124 5.39 -10.43 -11.50
CA GLY A 124 5.56 -9.65 -10.25
C GLY A 124 4.35 -8.79 -9.86
N THR A 125 3.52 -8.42 -10.84
CA THR A 125 2.35 -7.54 -10.67
C THR A 125 1.06 -8.19 -11.19
N ARG A 126 1.08 -9.50 -11.51
CA ARG A 126 -0.03 -10.25 -12.10
C ARG A 126 -1.34 -10.15 -11.32
N TYR A 127 -1.26 -10.05 -9.99
CA TYR A 127 -2.41 -9.96 -9.09
C TYR A 127 -3.27 -8.72 -9.37
N GLU A 128 -2.72 -7.66 -10.00
CA GLU A 128 -3.42 -6.40 -10.24
C GLU A 128 -4.76 -6.62 -10.95
N ALA A 129 -4.82 -7.53 -11.93
CA ALA A 129 -6.06 -7.81 -12.66
C ALA A 129 -7.18 -8.33 -11.74
N GLY A 130 -6.85 -9.19 -10.76
CA GLY A 130 -7.79 -9.68 -9.76
C GLY A 130 -8.13 -8.62 -8.70
N LEU A 131 -7.13 -7.82 -8.30
CA LEU A 131 -7.31 -6.74 -7.34
C LEU A 131 -8.26 -5.66 -7.87
N VAL A 132 -8.04 -5.15 -9.08
CA VAL A 132 -8.90 -4.12 -9.69
C VAL A 132 -10.34 -4.61 -9.83
N ASP A 133 -10.52 -5.88 -10.24
CA ASP A 133 -11.84 -6.51 -10.31
C ASP A 133 -12.53 -6.57 -8.94
N ALA A 134 -11.81 -6.95 -7.88
CA ALA A 134 -12.34 -6.98 -6.51
C ALA A 134 -12.69 -5.58 -5.99
N LEU A 135 -11.78 -4.62 -6.13
CA LEU A 135 -12.01 -3.24 -5.66
C LEU A 135 -13.13 -2.54 -6.43
N SER A 136 -13.27 -2.76 -7.73
CA SER A 136 -14.36 -2.16 -8.52
C SER A 136 -15.74 -2.70 -8.16
N ARG A 137 -15.84 -3.94 -7.67
CA ARG A 137 -17.08 -4.45 -7.08
C ARG A 137 -17.36 -3.86 -5.71
N LEU A 138 -16.31 -3.64 -4.93
CA LEU A 138 -16.41 -3.04 -3.61
C LEU A 138 -16.87 -1.58 -3.69
N ASP A 139 -16.27 -0.82 -4.59
CA ASP A 139 -16.55 0.61 -4.77
C ASP A 139 -16.30 1.05 -6.23
N PRO A 140 -17.33 0.92 -7.11
CA PRO A 140 -17.21 1.27 -8.53
C PRO A 140 -17.04 2.79 -8.77
N ASP A 141 -17.33 3.61 -7.76
CA ASP A 141 -17.14 5.05 -7.83
C ASP A 141 -15.69 5.46 -7.49
N ALA A 142 -14.91 4.57 -6.84
CA ALA A 142 -13.51 4.80 -6.50
C ALA A 142 -12.52 4.07 -7.43
N VAL A 143 -12.95 3.00 -8.12
CA VAL A 143 -12.08 2.20 -9.00
C VAL A 143 -12.81 1.92 -10.30
N LEU A 144 -12.12 2.09 -11.43
CA LEU A 144 -12.70 1.80 -12.75
C LEU A 144 -13.18 0.36 -12.82
N THR A 145 -14.45 0.16 -13.18
CA THR A 145 -14.99 -1.18 -13.49
C THR A 145 -14.36 -1.68 -14.79
N PRO A 146 -13.60 -2.79 -14.76
CA PRO A 146 -13.03 -3.35 -15.97
C PRO A 146 -14.11 -3.82 -16.94
N LEU A 147 -13.87 -3.64 -18.24
CA LEU A 147 -14.68 -4.26 -19.29
C LEU A 147 -14.47 -5.78 -19.30
N ALA A 148 -13.26 -6.23 -18.96
CA ALA A 148 -12.92 -7.63 -18.79
C ALA A 148 -11.61 -7.79 -18.01
N VAL A 149 -11.45 -8.93 -17.33
CA VAL A 149 -10.21 -9.35 -16.67
C VAL A 149 -9.88 -10.81 -17.01
N ARG A 150 -8.59 -11.14 -17.07
CA ARG A 150 -8.04 -12.51 -17.06
C ARG A 150 -6.96 -12.61 -15.99
N PRO A 151 -7.36 -12.88 -14.73
CA PRO A 151 -6.42 -12.88 -13.60
C PRO A 151 -5.28 -13.90 -13.75
N ASP A 152 -5.54 -15.05 -14.38
CA ASP A 152 -4.54 -16.09 -14.65
C ASP A 152 -3.36 -15.60 -15.50
N ARG A 153 -3.63 -14.61 -16.37
CA ARG A 153 -2.64 -13.97 -17.25
C ARG A 153 -2.21 -12.58 -16.78
N GLY A 154 -2.85 -12.02 -15.75
CA GLY A 154 -2.64 -10.63 -15.33
C GLY A 154 -3.12 -9.61 -16.37
N TRP A 155 -4.12 -9.95 -17.17
CA TRP A 155 -4.65 -9.05 -18.19
C TRP A 155 -5.91 -8.34 -17.69
N LEU A 156 -6.02 -7.06 -18.01
CA LEU A 156 -7.19 -6.24 -17.74
C LEU A 156 -7.50 -5.35 -18.95
N LEU A 157 -8.78 -5.17 -19.23
CA LEU A 157 -9.30 -4.26 -20.24
C LEU A 157 -10.17 -3.23 -19.53
N LEU A 158 -9.73 -1.98 -19.51
CA LEU A 158 -10.35 -0.88 -18.78
C LEU A 158 -11.06 0.08 -19.74
N PRO A 159 -12.15 0.74 -19.31
CA PRO A 159 -12.65 1.91 -19.99
C PRO A 159 -11.63 3.05 -19.91
N ASP A 160 -11.86 4.11 -20.66
CA ASP A 160 -11.10 5.35 -20.49
C ASP A 160 -11.41 5.99 -19.13
N GLY A 161 -10.37 6.28 -18.34
CA GLY A 161 -10.49 6.87 -17.02
C GLY A 161 -10.75 8.37 -17.03
N GLY A 162 -10.51 9.00 -18.18
CA GLY A 162 -10.53 10.45 -18.34
C GLY A 162 -9.21 11.08 -17.92
N GLU A 163 -9.28 12.34 -17.55
CA GLU A 163 -8.12 13.13 -17.16
C GLU A 163 -7.62 12.76 -15.76
N THR A 164 -6.30 12.71 -15.58
CA THR A 164 -5.66 12.54 -14.28
C THR A 164 -5.74 13.80 -13.42
N LEU A 165 -5.61 13.66 -12.10
CA LEU A 165 -5.51 14.79 -11.18
C LEU A 165 -4.32 15.67 -11.56
N ARG A 166 -3.20 15.06 -11.97
CA ARG A 166 -2.03 15.78 -12.51
C ARG A 166 -2.42 16.69 -13.67
N GLU A 167 -2.93 16.12 -14.76
CA GLU A 167 -3.31 16.88 -15.96
C GLU A 167 -4.34 17.97 -15.62
N SER A 168 -5.32 17.67 -14.75
CA SER A 168 -6.33 18.64 -14.34
C SER A 168 -5.76 19.84 -13.58
N THR A 169 -4.76 19.61 -12.72
CA THR A 169 -4.09 20.68 -11.98
C THR A 169 -3.13 21.47 -12.87
N GLU A 170 -2.56 20.83 -13.89
CA GLU A 170 -1.70 21.47 -14.87
C GLU A 170 -2.47 22.42 -15.78
N ARG A 171 -3.62 21.99 -16.29
CA ARG A 171 -4.49 22.84 -17.10
C ARG A 171 -4.97 24.06 -16.33
N ASP A 172 -5.29 23.89 -15.05
CA ASP A 172 -5.84 24.96 -14.22
C ASP A 172 -4.76 25.87 -13.61
N ARG A 173 -3.47 25.62 -13.94
CA ARG A 173 -2.34 26.46 -13.51
C ARG A 173 -2.42 27.84 -14.19
N PRO A 174 -2.29 28.95 -13.45
CA PRO A 174 -2.29 30.29 -14.06
C PRO A 174 -1.11 30.48 -15.01
N ALA A 175 -1.32 31.24 -16.08
CA ALA A 175 -0.30 31.55 -17.07
C ALA A 175 0.86 32.35 -16.44
N GLY A 176 2.10 31.88 -16.63
CA GLY A 176 3.32 32.57 -16.18
C GLY A 176 4.08 31.91 -15.04
N GLU A 177 3.52 30.87 -14.39
CA GLU A 177 4.30 30.01 -13.48
C GLU A 177 5.04 28.94 -14.29
N PRO A 178 6.35 28.73 -14.06
CA PRO A 178 7.08 27.69 -14.77
C PRO A 178 6.46 26.33 -14.45
N ALA A 179 6.18 25.55 -15.50
CA ALA A 179 5.88 24.14 -15.31
C ALA A 179 7.13 23.47 -14.72
N GLN A 180 7.00 22.79 -13.58
CA GLN A 180 8.03 21.87 -13.14
C GLN A 180 8.17 20.78 -14.21
N SER A 181 9.41 20.47 -14.61
CA SER A 181 9.68 19.54 -15.70
C SER A 181 9.20 18.14 -15.30
N ALA A 182 8.49 17.44 -16.19
CA ALA A 182 8.13 16.04 -15.99
C ALA A 182 9.35 15.09 -16.00
N THR A 183 10.54 15.60 -16.33
CA THR A 183 11.79 14.84 -16.44
C THR A 183 12.59 14.78 -15.14
N ASP A 184 12.24 15.57 -14.12
CA ASP A 184 12.91 15.59 -12.81
C ASP A 184 12.07 14.92 -11.69
N GLU A 185 11.11 14.05 -12.04
CA GLU A 185 10.26 13.39 -11.03
C GLU A 185 11.09 12.54 -10.08
N PRO A 186 10.98 12.73 -8.75
CA PRO A 186 11.34 11.70 -7.80
C PRO A 186 10.20 10.68 -7.68
N ALA A 187 9.82 10.02 -8.78
CA ALA A 187 8.91 8.86 -8.80
C ALA A 187 8.72 8.24 -10.20
N GLU A 188 9.73 7.53 -10.73
CA GLU A 188 9.51 6.11 -11.00
C GLU A 188 10.35 5.34 -9.97
N SER A 189 11.67 5.58 -9.81
CA SER A 189 12.51 4.88 -8.80
C SER A 189 12.38 5.35 -7.33
N GLY A 190 11.91 6.58 -7.06
CA GLY A 190 11.53 7.10 -5.74
C GLY A 190 12.59 7.15 -4.62
N ALA A 191 13.78 6.59 -4.85
CA ALA A 191 14.94 6.76 -3.99
C ALA A 191 15.75 7.97 -4.45
N GLN A 192 16.12 8.86 -3.53
CA GLN A 192 17.14 9.85 -3.86
C GLN A 192 18.48 9.11 -4.03
N PRO A 193 19.27 9.40 -5.08
CA PRO A 193 20.61 8.81 -5.19
C PRO A 193 21.39 9.18 -3.93
N ALA A 194 22.00 8.18 -3.29
CA ALA A 194 22.88 8.40 -2.14
C ALA A 194 23.98 9.37 -2.57
N ALA A 195 23.91 10.61 -2.11
CA ALA A 195 24.88 11.63 -2.45
C ALA A 195 26.24 11.22 -1.86
N ALA A 196 27.15 10.77 -2.73
CA ALA A 196 28.57 10.76 -2.43
C ALA A 196 28.98 12.22 -2.20
N GLY A 197 29.59 12.49 -1.04
CA GLY A 197 29.84 13.82 -0.52
C GLY A 197 30.41 14.81 -1.55
N ALA A 198 29.62 15.83 -1.85
CA ALA A 198 30.10 17.10 -2.37
C ALA A 198 29.23 18.21 -1.78
N ALA A 199 29.84 19.15 -1.09
CA ALA A 199 29.17 20.30 -0.51
C ALA A 199 28.46 21.13 -1.61
N PRO A 200 27.22 21.60 -1.41
CA PRO A 200 26.58 22.47 -2.37
C PRO A 200 27.26 23.84 -2.36
N GLN A 201 27.71 24.26 -3.55
CA GLN A 201 28.15 25.63 -3.77
C GLN A 201 26.96 26.58 -3.66
N SER A 202 27.18 27.67 -2.93
CA SER A 202 26.21 28.74 -2.68
C SER A 202 25.80 29.44 -3.97
N VAL A 203 24.56 29.23 -4.41
CA VAL A 203 23.90 30.14 -5.37
C VAL A 203 22.97 31.04 -4.56
N THR A 204 23.40 32.28 -4.37
CA THR A 204 22.58 33.36 -3.81
C THR A 204 21.54 33.77 -4.85
N GLY A 205 20.32 33.25 -4.73
CA GLY A 205 19.13 33.78 -5.38
C GLY A 205 18.18 34.30 -4.31
N GLU A 206 17.74 35.56 -4.45
CA GLU A 206 16.78 36.20 -3.54
C GLU A 206 15.46 35.41 -3.44
N PRO A 207 14.78 35.44 -2.28
CA PRO A 207 13.51 34.73 -2.12
C PRO A 207 12.41 35.39 -2.94
N ALA A 208 11.72 34.60 -3.78
CA ALA A 208 10.51 35.03 -4.46
C ALA A 208 9.42 35.39 -3.44
N GLY A 209 8.81 36.57 -3.63
CA GLY A 209 7.78 37.13 -2.74
C GLY A 209 6.44 36.36 -2.71
N PRO A 210 5.50 36.76 -1.84
CA PRO A 210 4.43 35.91 -1.31
C PRO A 210 3.21 35.69 -2.22
N ASN A 211 3.33 35.75 -3.54
CA ASN A 211 2.17 35.70 -4.46
C ASN A 211 1.82 34.31 -5.05
N GLY A 212 2.53 33.24 -4.68
CA GLY A 212 2.22 31.84 -5.12
C GLY A 212 1.05 31.15 -4.39
N GLY A 213 0.36 31.82 -3.47
CA GLY A 213 -0.57 31.18 -2.52
C GLY A 213 -1.94 30.74 -3.06
N ARG A 214 -2.38 31.23 -4.23
CA ARG A 214 -3.75 30.95 -4.74
C ARG A 214 -3.83 29.73 -5.66
N ALA A 215 -2.83 29.50 -6.51
CA ALA A 215 -2.79 28.37 -7.44
C ALA A 215 -2.44 27.05 -6.72
N GLY A 216 -1.43 27.09 -5.84
CA GLY A 216 -1.11 25.98 -4.95
C GLY A 216 -2.28 25.60 -4.03
N GLY A 217 -3.08 26.58 -3.59
CA GLY A 217 -4.26 26.35 -2.76
C GLY A 217 -5.35 25.50 -3.42
N HIS A 218 -5.59 25.69 -4.73
CA HIS A 218 -6.62 24.92 -5.46
C HIS A 218 -6.17 23.48 -5.74
N GLY A 219 -4.90 23.28 -6.12
CA GLY A 219 -4.31 21.95 -6.31
C GLY A 219 -4.27 21.13 -5.01
N LEU A 220 -3.89 21.77 -3.90
CA LEU A 220 -3.90 21.14 -2.58
C LEU A 220 -5.33 20.78 -2.12
N GLY A 221 -6.32 21.65 -2.37
CA GLY A 221 -7.72 21.34 -2.05
C GLY A 221 -8.26 20.12 -2.80
N ARG A 222 -7.86 19.92 -4.07
CA ARG A 222 -8.19 18.69 -4.81
C ARG A 222 -7.53 17.44 -4.21
N TRP A 223 -6.29 17.56 -3.77
CA TRP A 223 -5.58 16.50 -3.07
C TRP A 223 -6.24 16.12 -1.74
N GLU A 224 -6.68 17.09 -0.93
CA GLU A 224 -7.43 16.83 0.31
C GLU A 224 -8.69 16.01 0.02
N ALA A 225 -9.44 16.37 -1.03
CA ALA A 225 -10.64 15.64 -1.44
C ALA A 225 -10.32 14.24 -1.99
N ALA A 226 -9.27 14.09 -2.80
CA ALA A 226 -8.84 12.79 -3.31
C ALA A 226 -8.41 11.85 -2.17
N LEU A 227 -7.64 12.34 -1.20
CA LEU A 227 -7.20 11.53 -0.06
C LEU A 227 -8.36 11.14 0.86
N THR A 228 -9.32 12.04 1.06
CA THR A 228 -10.56 11.72 1.78
C THR A 228 -11.29 10.56 1.09
N ARG A 229 -11.42 10.61 -0.25
CA ARG A 229 -12.06 9.54 -1.03
C ARG A 229 -11.30 8.23 -0.96
N TYR A 230 -9.97 8.27 -1.03
CA TYR A 230 -9.11 7.09 -0.93
C TYR A 230 -9.20 6.43 0.45
N ALA A 231 -9.21 7.21 1.53
CA ALA A 231 -9.36 6.68 2.89
C ALA A 231 -10.69 5.94 3.10
N VAL A 232 -11.77 6.40 2.46
CA VAL A 232 -13.06 5.69 2.45
C VAL A 232 -12.93 4.34 1.75
N LEU A 233 -12.32 4.27 0.56
CA LEU A 233 -12.06 3.02 -0.15
C LEU A 233 -11.24 2.04 0.72
N GLN A 234 -10.19 2.53 1.37
CA GLN A 234 -9.37 1.70 2.27
C GLN A 234 -10.19 1.14 3.42
N ARG A 235 -11.00 1.96 4.09
CA ARG A 235 -11.85 1.53 5.21
C ARG A 235 -12.84 0.44 4.78
N GLU A 236 -13.44 0.56 3.61
CA GLU A 236 -14.33 -0.49 3.08
C GLU A 236 -13.56 -1.77 2.73
N SER A 237 -12.35 -1.64 2.17
CA SER A 237 -11.50 -2.79 1.82
C SER A 237 -11.02 -3.60 3.03
N GLY A 238 -10.99 -2.99 4.22
CA GLY A 238 -10.54 -3.63 5.45
C GLY A 238 -11.30 -4.91 5.81
N ARG A 239 -12.52 -5.10 5.28
CA ARG A 239 -13.32 -6.32 5.48
C ARG A 239 -12.92 -7.48 4.56
N GLN A 240 -12.15 -7.23 3.51
CA GLN A 240 -11.83 -8.19 2.45
C GLN A 240 -10.32 -8.50 2.37
N VAL A 241 -9.52 -8.09 3.37
CA VAL A 241 -8.06 -8.22 3.31
C VAL A 241 -7.56 -9.64 3.08
N ASP A 242 -8.17 -10.65 3.70
CA ASP A 242 -7.77 -12.05 3.51
C ASP A 242 -8.15 -12.55 2.10
N GLU A 243 -9.26 -12.06 1.54
CA GLU A 243 -9.64 -12.34 0.14
C GLU A 243 -8.67 -11.68 -0.84
N LEU A 244 -8.24 -10.44 -0.58
CA LEU A 244 -7.22 -9.75 -1.39
C LEU A 244 -5.89 -10.51 -1.37
N VAL A 245 -5.42 -10.96 -0.19
CA VAL A 245 -4.21 -11.80 -0.10
C VAL A 245 -4.39 -13.12 -0.85
N ALA A 246 -5.57 -13.75 -0.76
CA ALA A 246 -5.86 -14.98 -1.51
C ALA A 246 -5.89 -14.79 -3.03
N LEU A 247 -6.20 -13.58 -3.52
CA LEU A 247 -6.08 -13.18 -4.93
C LEU A 247 -4.62 -12.95 -5.37
N GLY A 248 -3.66 -13.05 -4.45
CA GLY A 248 -2.23 -12.88 -4.71
C GLY A 248 -1.73 -11.46 -4.46
N VAL A 249 -2.53 -10.58 -3.84
CA VAL A 249 -2.06 -9.26 -3.41
C VAL A 249 -1.00 -9.47 -2.31
N PRO A 250 0.18 -8.81 -2.41
CA PRO A 250 1.24 -8.92 -1.43
C PRO A 250 0.78 -8.62 -0.01
N ASP A 251 1.14 -9.48 0.95
CA ASP A 251 0.85 -9.27 2.37
C ASP A 251 2.00 -8.50 3.02
N HIS A 252 1.80 -7.20 3.20
CA HIS A 252 2.70 -6.28 3.91
C HIS A 252 2.14 -5.88 5.28
N ARG A 253 1.27 -6.70 5.87
CA ARG A 253 0.78 -6.47 7.24
C ARG A 253 1.97 -6.35 8.20
N PRO A 254 1.91 -5.47 9.22
CA PRO A 254 3.04 -5.24 10.12
C PRO A 254 3.55 -6.52 10.82
N GLN A 255 2.71 -7.53 10.99
CA GLN A 255 3.07 -8.81 11.59
C GLN A 255 4.04 -9.62 10.70
N VAL A 256 3.97 -9.46 9.37
CA VAL A 256 4.73 -10.25 8.39
C VAL A 256 5.96 -9.49 7.89
N LEU A 257 5.88 -8.16 7.85
CA LEU A 257 6.88 -7.28 7.26
C LEU A 257 8.32 -7.45 7.84
N PRO A 258 8.54 -7.74 9.14
CA PRO A 258 9.89 -7.98 9.67
C PRO A 258 10.61 -9.15 8.99
N GLN A 259 9.89 -10.23 8.69
CA GLN A 259 10.46 -11.38 8.00
C GLN A 259 10.75 -11.04 6.54
N LEU A 260 9.83 -10.34 5.85
CA LEU A 260 10.04 -9.90 4.47
C LEU A 260 11.25 -8.97 4.35
N PHE A 261 11.47 -8.09 5.32
CA PHE A 261 12.67 -7.26 5.38
C PHE A 261 13.94 -8.11 5.56
N ALA A 262 13.91 -9.10 6.45
CA ALA A 262 15.04 -10.00 6.64
C ALA A 262 15.36 -10.78 5.34
N ASP A 263 14.35 -11.30 4.65
CA ASP A 263 14.51 -12.04 3.40
C ASP A 263 15.04 -11.15 2.27
N LEU A 264 14.56 -9.90 2.17
CA LEU A 264 15.07 -8.93 1.21
C LEU A 264 16.56 -8.62 1.45
N LEU A 265 17.01 -8.60 2.71
CA LEU A 265 18.41 -8.35 3.05
C LEU A 265 19.37 -9.48 2.64
N GLU A 266 18.85 -10.68 2.40
CA GLU A 266 19.61 -11.82 1.90
C GLU A 266 19.61 -11.90 0.35
N ASP A 267 18.76 -11.11 -0.33
CA ASP A 267 18.70 -11.03 -1.79
C ASP A 267 19.80 -10.12 -2.35
N ARG A 268 21.01 -10.68 -2.45
CA ARG A 268 22.21 -9.97 -2.90
C ARG A 268 22.04 -9.32 -4.29
N ALA A 269 21.27 -9.96 -5.17
CA ALA A 269 21.04 -9.48 -6.53
C ALA A 269 20.09 -8.28 -6.53
N ALA A 270 18.98 -8.35 -5.78
CA ALA A 270 18.05 -7.23 -5.66
C ALA A 270 18.68 -6.02 -4.97
N LEU A 271 19.63 -6.24 -4.06
CA LEU A 271 20.36 -5.17 -3.38
C LEU A 271 21.55 -4.60 -4.15
N LEU A 272 21.89 -5.19 -5.30
CA LEU A 272 23.09 -4.82 -6.07
C LEU A 272 24.37 -4.87 -5.22
N LEU A 273 24.49 -5.84 -4.30
CA LEU A 273 25.70 -5.94 -3.47
C LEU A 273 26.94 -6.14 -4.35
N ASP A 274 27.99 -5.41 -4.02
CA ASP A 274 29.26 -5.39 -4.77
C ASP A 274 29.11 -4.92 -6.23
N SER A 275 28.01 -4.22 -6.56
CA SER A 275 27.70 -3.66 -7.87
C SER A 275 27.39 -2.15 -7.79
N PRO A 276 27.56 -1.37 -8.88
CA PRO A 276 27.12 0.02 -8.92
C PRO A 276 25.63 0.17 -8.60
N GLY A 277 25.26 1.19 -7.84
CA GLY A 277 23.88 1.41 -7.37
C GLY A 277 23.51 0.64 -6.09
N GLY A 278 24.35 -0.29 -5.64
CA GLY A 278 24.19 -0.95 -4.34
C GLY A 278 24.69 -0.13 -3.14
N PRO A 279 24.31 -0.52 -1.91
CA PRO A 279 24.78 0.14 -0.70
C PRO A 279 26.27 -0.12 -0.45
N THR A 280 26.94 0.79 0.27
CA THR A 280 28.29 0.51 0.80
C THR A 280 28.26 -0.62 1.83
N ALA A 281 29.41 -1.20 2.15
CA ALA A 281 29.52 -2.23 3.19
C ALA A 281 28.97 -1.72 4.55
N GLU A 282 29.27 -0.48 4.91
CA GLU A 282 28.79 0.16 6.14
C GLU A 282 27.27 0.36 6.11
N ALA A 283 26.73 0.85 4.99
CA ALA A 283 25.29 1.03 4.82
C ALA A 283 24.55 -0.31 4.88
N TYR A 284 25.08 -1.36 4.27
CA TYR A 284 24.52 -2.70 4.34
C TYR A 284 24.56 -3.28 5.76
N GLN A 285 25.67 -3.12 6.50
CA GLN A 285 25.72 -3.55 7.90
C GLN A 285 24.75 -2.76 8.78
N ARG A 286 24.56 -1.46 8.51
CA ARG A 286 23.55 -0.65 9.20
C ARG A 286 22.14 -1.19 8.96
N LEU A 287 21.79 -1.53 7.71
CA LEU A 287 20.50 -2.16 7.38
C LEU A 287 20.32 -3.50 8.12
N ARG A 288 21.33 -4.37 8.12
CA ARG A 288 21.26 -5.66 8.85
C ARG A 288 21.13 -5.48 10.36
N GLY A 289 21.80 -4.47 10.92
CA GLY A 289 21.72 -4.09 12.33
C GLY A 289 20.39 -3.47 12.73
N TYR A 290 19.65 -2.89 11.76
CA TYR A 290 18.35 -2.26 12.00
C TYR A 290 17.20 -3.27 12.17
N ARG A 291 17.37 -4.56 11.77
CA ARG A 291 16.32 -5.60 11.84
C ARG A 291 15.58 -5.66 13.19
N PRO A 292 16.23 -5.66 14.37
CA PRO A 292 15.53 -5.72 15.65
C PRO A 292 14.76 -4.44 15.99
N GLU A 293 15.18 -3.27 15.48
CA GLU A 293 14.43 -2.03 15.62
C GLU A 293 13.23 -2.01 14.68
N PHE A 294 13.42 -2.43 13.43
CA PHE A 294 12.33 -2.55 12.46
C PHE A 294 11.21 -3.48 12.95
N ALA A 295 11.58 -4.62 13.54
CA ALA A 295 10.62 -5.54 14.16
C ALA A 295 9.81 -4.86 15.28
N ARG A 296 10.46 -4.05 16.13
CA ARG A 296 9.78 -3.28 17.19
C ARG A 296 8.88 -2.18 16.64
N VAL A 297 9.28 -1.51 15.56
CA VAL A 297 8.43 -0.54 14.84
C VAL A 297 7.17 -1.23 14.31
N CYS A 298 7.33 -2.38 13.66
CA CYS A 298 6.22 -3.17 13.12
C CYS A 298 5.28 -3.71 14.21
N GLU A 299 5.83 -4.23 15.32
CA GLU A 299 5.04 -4.69 16.48
C GLU A 299 4.22 -3.55 17.09
N ARG A 300 4.83 -2.37 17.26
CA ARG A 300 4.12 -1.18 17.75
C ARG A 300 3.01 -0.76 16.80
N LEU A 301 3.26 -0.81 15.48
CA LEU A 301 2.26 -0.48 14.48
C LEU A 301 1.11 -1.50 14.45
N ALA A 302 1.42 -2.80 14.58
CA ALA A 302 0.41 -3.86 14.70
C ALA A 302 -0.51 -3.67 15.91
N GLY A 303 -0.02 -3.04 16.98
CA GLY A 303 -0.75 -2.80 18.21
C GLY A 303 -1.50 -1.46 18.29
N ILE A 304 -1.44 -0.59 17.27
CA ILE A 304 -2.11 0.71 17.29
C ILE A 304 -2.83 1.05 15.98
N GLY A 305 -3.83 1.94 16.07
CA GLY A 305 -4.47 2.51 14.90
C GLY A 305 -5.37 1.53 14.15
N PRO A 306 -5.77 1.87 12.91
CA PRO A 306 -6.68 1.05 12.13
C PRO A 306 -6.06 -0.29 11.68
N PRO A 307 -6.90 -1.31 11.46
CA PRO A 307 -6.45 -2.58 10.91
C PRO A 307 -5.91 -2.40 9.48
N ALA A 308 -5.23 -3.44 8.99
CA ALA A 308 -4.73 -3.45 7.62
C ALA A 308 -5.87 -3.30 6.59
N THR A 309 -5.55 -2.70 5.46
CA THR A 309 -6.44 -2.46 4.32
C THR A 309 -5.68 -2.68 3.01
N VAL A 310 -6.35 -2.48 1.87
CA VAL A 310 -5.60 -2.22 0.64
C VAL A 310 -4.74 -0.97 0.82
N GLN A 311 -3.54 -1.02 0.27
CA GLN A 311 -2.59 0.08 0.23
C GLN A 311 -2.02 0.11 -1.19
N HIS A 312 -1.98 1.29 -1.81
CA HIS A 312 -1.63 1.45 -3.22
C HIS A 312 -0.12 1.33 -3.49
N ASP A 313 0.69 1.64 -2.48
CA ASP A 313 2.15 1.79 -2.47
C ASP A 313 2.68 2.88 -3.41
N ASP A 314 1.94 3.28 -4.45
CA ASP A 314 2.33 4.30 -5.44
C ASP A 314 1.29 5.41 -5.68
N LEU A 315 0.64 5.88 -4.63
CA LEU A 315 -0.42 6.88 -4.79
C LEU A 315 0.16 8.29 -5.02
N HIS A 316 0.19 8.72 -6.29
CA HIS A 316 0.53 10.07 -6.74
C HIS A 316 -0.54 10.63 -7.71
N ASP A 317 -0.47 11.91 -8.08
CA ASP A 317 -1.50 12.62 -8.85
C ASP A 317 -1.74 12.07 -10.27
N ALA A 318 -0.72 11.46 -10.90
CA ALA A 318 -0.91 10.72 -12.15
C ALA A 318 -1.62 9.37 -12.01
N ASN A 319 -1.76 8.80 -10.80
CA ASN A 319 -2.49 7.55 -10.52
C ASN A 319 -3.91 7.80 -9.99
N VAL A 320 -4.40 9.03 -10.14
CA VAL A 320 -5.75 9.45 -9.75
C VAL A 320 -6.43 10.07 -10.96
N PHE A 321 -7.59 9.56 -11.37
CA PHE A 321 -8.46 10.25 -12.33
C PHE A 321 -9.33 11.28 -11.62
N ALA A 322 -9.40 12.48 -12.18
CA ALA A 322 -10.30 13.55 -11.76
C ALA A 322 -11.53 13.54 -12.67
N THR A 323 -12.62 12.93 -12.19
CA THR A 323 -13.88 12.82 -12.92
C THR A 323 -14.88 13.87 -12.45
N VAL A 324 -15.94 14.09 -13.22
CA VAL A 324 -17.06 14.97 -12.82
C VAL A 324 -17.72 14.55 -11.51
N ASP A 325 -17.70 13.25 -11.20
CA ASP A 325 -18.39 12.66 -10.05
C ASP A 325 -17.44 12.40 -8.85
N GLY A 326 -16.16 12.75 -8.97
CA GLY A 326 -15.15 12.56 -7.93
C GLY A 326 -13.84 11.97 -8.44
N TYR A 327 -13.16 11.20 -7.59
CA TYR A 327 -11.82 10.68 -7.87
C TYR A 327 -11.81 9.16 -7.97
N ARG A 328 -11.10 8.62 -8.96
CA ARG A 328 -10.88 7.19 -9.14
C ARG A 328 -9.38 6.85 -9.11
N PHE A 329 -9.02 5.76 -8.45
CA PHE A 329 -7.63 5.33 -8.26
C PHE A 329 -7.31 4.16 -9.20
N PHE A 330 -6.17 4.22 -9.86
CA PHE A 330 -5.75 3.22 -10.83
C PHE A 330 -4.25 2.97 -10.76
N ASP A 331 -3.78 1.98 -11.52
CA ASP A 331 -2.39 1.50 -11.50
C ASP A 331 -2.01 0.86 -10.16
N TRP A 332 -2.67 -0.26 -9.85
CA TRP A 332 -2.51 -0.97 -8.59
C TRP A 332 -1.36 -2.00 -8.63
N GLY A 333 -0.42 -1.85 -9.58
CA GLY A 333 0.68 -2.79 -9.80
C GLY A 333 1.66 -2.89 -8.63
N ASP A 334 1.74 -1.85 -7.80
CA ASP A 334 2.58 -1.82 -6.59
C ASP A 334 1.86 -2.26 -5.32
N ALA A 335 0.53 -2.32 -5.36
CA ALA A 335 -0.34 -2.42 -4.19
C ALA A 335 -0.04 -3.61 -3.27
N SER A 336 -0.37 -3.45 -2.00
CA SER A 336 -0.26 -4.47 -0.97
C SER A 336 -1.46 -4.44 -0.02
N VAL A 337 -1.58 -5.48 0.80
CA VAL A 337 -2.41 -5.45 2.02
C VAL A 337 -1.49 -5.06 3.17
N GLY A 338 -1.69 -3.89 3.75
CA GLY A 338 -0.80 -3.31 4.75
C GLY A 338 -1.50 -2.29 5.63
N HIS A 339 -0.77 -1.60 6.50
CA HIS A 339 -1.36 -0.54 7.30
C HIS A 339 -1.77 0.64 6.39
N PRO A 340 -3.02 1.16 6.46
CA PRO A 340 -3.56 2.12 5.48
C PRO A 340 -2.65 3.33 5.27
N PHE A 341 -2.11 3.85 6.38
CA PHE A 341 -1.34 5.09 6.42
C PHE A 341 0.03 5.01 5.75
N GLY A 342 0.46 3.82 5.31
CA GLY A 342 1.67 3.69 4.48
C GLY A 342 1.57 4.49 3.17
N SER A 343 0.36 4.70 2.65
CA SER A 343 0.12 5.49 1.42
C SER A 343 0.62 6.94 1.53
N LEU A 344 0.71 7.49 2.75
CA LEU A 344 1.22 8.84 2.98
C LEU A 344 2.67 9.02 2.50
N LEU A 345 3.48 7.96 2.46
CA LEU A 345 4.89 8.04 2.06
C LEU A 345 5.04 8.63 0.65
N VAL A 346 4.46 7.98 -0.35
CA VAL A 346 4.56 8.43 -1.75
C VAL A 346 3.71 9.66 -1.98
N THR A 347 2.49 9.70 -1.44
CA THR A 347 1.58 10.83 -1.63
C THR A 347 2.18 12.14 -1.15
N LEU A 348 2.74 12.20 0.06
CA LEU A 348 3.27 13.45 0.59
C LEU A 348 4.57 13.85 -0.09
N ARG A 349 5.41 12.89 -0.52
CA ARG A 349 6.59 13.17 -1.35
C ARG A 349 6.20 13.75 -2.70
N SER A 350 5.22 13.13 -3.37
CA SER A 350 4.69 13.60 -4.66
C SER A 350 4.10 15.01 -4.54
N ALA A 351 3.27 15.26 -3.53
CA ALA A 351 2.71 16.58 -3.27
C ALA A 351 3.81 17.61 -2.95
N ALA A 352 4.78 17.26 -2.10
CA ALA A 352 5.88 18.15 -1.76
C ALA A 352 6.69 18.56 -2.99
N TYR A 353 7.06 17.58 -3.83
CA TYR A 353 7.75 17.85 -5.09
C TYR A 353 6.90 18.76 -5.99
N ARG A 354 5.65 18.35 -6.25
CA ARG A 354 4.77 18.99 -7.23
C ARG A 354 4.41 20.43 -6.91
N PHE A 355 4.33 20.76 -5.62
CA PHE A 355 4.01 22.09 -5.12
C PHE A 355 5.23 22.83 -4.55
N GLY A 356 6.44 22.27 -4.67
CA GLY A 356 7.68 22.90 -4.18
C GLY A 356 7.70 23.12 -2.67
N LEU A 357 7.11 22.21 -1.90
CA LEU A 357 7.01 22.29 -0.44
C LEU A 357 8.22 21.64 0.22
N SER A 358 8.70 22.27 1.29
CA SER A 358 9.75 21.71 2.14
C SER A 358 9.21 20.61 3.06
N ALA A 359 10.12 19.76 3.58
CA ALA A 359 9.76 18.85 4.66
C ALA A 359 9.21 19.62 5.88
N GLY A 360 8.14 19.11 6.48
CA GLY A 360 7.45 19.75 7.61
C GLY A 360 6.55 20.94 7.22
N ASP A 361 6.34 21.21 5.93
CA ASP A 361 5.43 22.28 5.49
C ASP A 361 4.00 22.05 6.04
N PRO A 362 3.34 23.07 6.63
CA PRO A 362 1.97 22.94 7.15
C PRO A 362 0.95 22.44 6.12
N ALA A 363 1.17 22.65 4.82
CA ALA A 363 0.32 22.10 3.77
C ALA A 363 0.36 20.57 3.73
N LEU A 364 1.53 19.94 3.89
CA LEU A 364 1.65 18.48 4.00
C LEU A 364 0.93 17.95 5.24
N GLY A 365 1.00 18.71 6.34
CA GLY A 365 0.24 18.44 7.56
C GLY A 365 -1.28 18.46 7.32
N ARG A 366 -1.79 19.38 6.52
CA ARG A 366 -3.22 19.43 6.15
C ARG A 366 -3.64 18.23 5.30
N LEU A 367 -2.83 17.83 4.32
CA LEU A 367 -3.11 16.64 3.50
C LEU A 367 -3.19 15.37 4.37
N ARG A 368 -2.23 15.20 5.28
CA ARG A 368 -2.27 14.10 6.27
C ARG A 368 -3.54 14.18 7.11
N ASP A 369 -3.85 15.34 7.67
CA ASP A 369 -4.97 15.48 8.60
C ASP A 369 -6.32 15.22 7.92
N ALA A 370 -6.52 15.67 6.68
CA ALA A 370 -7.71 15.36 5.89
C ALA A 370 -7.87 13.85 5.65
N TYR A 371 -6.76 13.17 5.33
CA TYR A 371 -6.74 11.71 5.16
C TYR A 371 -7.02 10.95 6.47
N LEU A 372 -6.48 11.41 7.60
CA LEU A 372 -6.66 10.79 8.92
C LEU A 372 -8.06 11.01 9.50
N GLU A 373 -8.76 12.10 9.12
CA GLU A 373 -10.07 12.44 9.64
C GLU A 373 -11.11 11.33 9.41
N ILE A 374 -11.00 10.55 8.33
CA ILE A 374 -11.89 9.41 8.03
C ILE A 374 -11.85 8.31 9.11
N TRP A 375 -10.84 8.34 9.98
CA TRP A 375 -10.60 7.36 11.04
C TRP A 375 -10.89 7.92 12.44
N SER A 376 -11.27 9.20 12.56
CA SER A 376 -11.45 9.91 13.82
C SER A 376 -12.67 9.43 14.63
N ASP A 377 -13.60 8.73 13.99
CA ASP A 377 -14.77 8.11 14.65
C ASP A 377 -14.38 6.93 15.55
N ARG A 378 -13.19 6.35 15.37
CA ARG A 378 -12.74 5.14 16.11
C ARG A 378 -11.45 5.34 16.88
N TYR A 379 -10.62 6.29 16.48
CA TYR A 379 -9.29 6.48 17.07
C TYR A 379 -9.07 7.95 17.41
N ASP A 380 -8.47 8.20 18.57
CA ASP A 380 -8.09 9.55 18.94
C ASP A 380 -6.94 10.08 18.07
N ARG A 381 -6.86 11.41 17.95
CA ARG A 381 -5.87 12.09 17.12
C ARG A 381 -4.42 11.71 17.45
N ARG A 382 -4.08 11.51 18.73
CA ARG A 382 -2.71 11.14 19.13
C ARG A 382 -2.36 9.74 18.63
N THR A 383 -3.30 8.80 18.71
CA THR A 383 -3.15 7.45 18.16
C THR A 383 -2.98 7.49 16.65
N LEU A 384 -3.81 8.24 15.93
CA LEU A 384 -3.72 8.37 14.46
C LEU A 384 -2.39 8.94 14.00
N LEU A 385 -1.93 10.04 14.60
CA LEU A 385 -0.65 10.67 14.26
C LEU A 385 0.54 9.74 14.53
N LYS A 386 0.51 9.00 15.65
CA LYS A 386 1.55 8.03 15.99
C LYS A 386 1.57 6.85 15.01
N ALA A 387 0.41 6.33 14.64
CA ALA A 387 0.28 5.26 13.65
C ALA A 387 0.77 5.72 12.28
N ALA A 388 0.46 6.96 11.88
CA ALA A 388 0.91 7.52 10.60
C ALA A 388 2.45 7.56 10.50
N GLY A 389 3.13 8.05 11.54
CA GLY A 389 4.60 8.08 11.56
C GLY A 389 5.22 6.68 11.44
N LEU A 390 4.74 5.71 12.23
CA LEU A 390 5.23 4.33 12.15
C LEU A 390 4.92 3.69 10.78
N ALA A 391 3.73 3.92 10.24
CA ALA A 391 3.32 3.37 8.95
C ALA A 391 4.17 3.88 7.79
N VAL A 392 4.49 5.18 7.77
CA VAL A 392 5.40 5.77 6.77
C VAL A 392 6.78 5.13 6.84
N THR A 393 7.34 4.93 8.04
CA THR A 393 8.62 4.22 8.20
C THR A 393 8.56 2.79 7.65
N THR A 394 7.49 2.04 7.96
CA THR A 394 7.33 0.66 7.44
C THR A 394 7.10 0.61 5.93
N ALA A 395 6.44 1.63 5.36
CA ALA A 395 6.13 1.69 3.94
C ALA A 395 7.39 1.82 3.07
N LYS A 396 8.51 2.35 3.59
CA LYS A 396 9.80 2.37 2.88
C LYS A 396 10.28 0.96 2.50
N VAL A 397 10.12 0.00 3.43
CA VAL A 397 10.39 -1.43 3.15
C VAL A 397 9.34 -1.99 2.19
N GLY A 398 8.06 -1.67 2.38
CA GLY A 398 6.99 -2.07 1.46
C GLY A 398 7.27 -1.64 0.01
N ARG A 399 7.80 -0.43 -0.17
CA ARG A 399 8.18 0.12 -1.47
C ARG A 399 9.41 -0.54 -2.08
N ALA A 400 10.42 -0.86 -1.27
CA ALA A 400 11.54 -1.70 -1.73
C ALA A 400 11.06 -3.09 -2.18
N LEU A 401 10.12 -3.70 -1.46
CA LEU A 401 9.54 -5.00 -1.80
C LEU A 401 8.70 -4.97 -3.09
N SER A 402 7.97 -3.89 -3.35
CA SER A 402 7.21 -3.74 -4.59
C SER A 402 8.14 -3.59 -5.80
N TRP A 403 9.23 -2.82 -5.68
CA TRP A 403 10.28 -2.75 -6.70
C TRP A 403 10.93 -4.11 -6.95
N ARG A 404 11.28 -4.84 -5.87
CA ARG A 404 11.82 -6.20 -5.98
C ARG A 404 10.88 -7.10 -6.79
N ARG A 405 9.57 -7.00 -6.59
CA ARG A 405 8.57 -7.77 -7.36
C ARG A 405 8.46 -7.29 -8.81
N ALA A 406 8.32 -6.00 -9.05
CA ALA A 406 8.17 -5.42 -10.38
C ALA A 406 9.35 -5.80 -11.31
N LEU A 407 10.56 -5.89 -10.74
CA LEU A 407 11.77 -6.26 -11.47
C LEU A 407 11.97 -7.78 -11.64
N ARG A 408 11.00 -8.62 -11.24
CA ARG A 408 10.98 -10.07 -11.55
C ARG A 408 10.56 -10.33 -12.99
N THR A 409 11.38 -9.84 -13.91
CA THR A 409 11.19 -9.89 -15.36
C THR A 409 12.53 -10.18 -16.04
N ASP A 410 12.47 -10.76 -17.23
CA ASP A 410 13.63 -10.98 -18.10
C ASP A 410 13.90 -9.79 -19.04
N ASP A 411 13.08 -8.74 -18.98
CA ASP A 411 13.27 -7.53 -19.77
C ASP A 411 14.58 -6.82 -19.38
N PRO A 412 15.53 -6.61 -20.31
CA PRO A 412 16.81 -5.97 -20.02
C PRO A 412 16.66 -4.52 -19.52
N ALA A 413 15.58 -3.81 -19.90
CA ALA A 413 15.31 -2.45 -19.43
C ALA A 413 15.07 -2.38 -17.91
N ARG A 414 14.86 -3.52 -17.23
CA ARG A 414 14.83 -3.58 -15.76
C ARG A 414 16.11 -3.04 -15.12
N GLY A 415 17.24 -3.05 -15.84
CA GLY A 415 18.52 -2.55 -15.36
C GLY A 415 18.51 -1.04 -15.06
N GLU A 416 17.66 -0.27 -15.75
CA GLU A 416 17.48 1.18 -15.53
C GLU A 416 16.86 1.51 -14.17
N TYR A 417 16.24 0.52 -13.53
CA TYR A 417 15.50 0.67 -12.27
C TYR A 417 16.10 -0.17 -11.14
N ALA A 418 17.23 -0.82 -11.38
CA ALA A 418 17.76 -1.84 -10.47
C ALA A 418 18.18 -1.27 -9.10
N ASP A 419 18.51 0.01 -9.03
CA ASP A 419 18.89 0.73 -7.80
C ASP A 419 17.68 1.14 -6.94
N ALA A 420 16.45 1.01 -7.44
CA ALA A 420 15.25 1.38 -6.69
C ALA A 420 15.12 0.59 -5.38
N VAL A 421 15.45 -0.70 -5.39
CA VAL A 421 15.39 -1.56 -4.19
C VAL A 421 16.35 -1.08 -3.09
N PRO A 422 17.69 -1.01 -3.31
CA PRO A 422 18.61 -0.52 -2.29
C PRO A 422 18.38 0.95 -1.96
N GLY A 423 17.93 1.76 -2.93
CA GLY A 423 17.59 3.15 -2.74
C GLY A 423 16.45 3.34 -1.72
N TRP A 424 15.32 2.65 -1.87
CA TRP A 424 14.22 2.74 -0.90
C TRP A 424 14.58 2.23 0.49
N LEU A 425 15.52 1.27 0.59
CA LEU A 425 16.02 0.84 1.90
C LEU A 425 16.92 1.91 2.55
N ALA A 426 17.66 2.69 1.77
CA ALA A 426 18.48 3.79 2.31
C ALA A 426 17.59 4.86 2.99
N GLU A 427 16.40 5.11 2.45
CA GLU A 427 15.41 6.04 2.98
C GLU A 427 14.97 5.73 4.43
N LEU A 428 15.17 4.50 4.93
CA LEU A 428 14.89 4.16 6.33
C LEU A 428 15.63 5.04 7.33
N PHE A 429 16.71 5.68 6.89
CA PHE A 429 17.58 6.50 7.72
C PHE A 429 17.48 7.99 7.44
N GLU A 430 16.67 8.38 6.44
CA GLU A 430 16.43 9.77 6.07
C GLU A 430 15.25 10.36 6.85
N PRO A 431 15.23 11.69 7.05
CA PRO A 431 14.11 12.39 7.68
C PRO A 431 12.77 12.09 6.99
N GLU A 432 11.69 12.02 7.76
CA GLU A 432 10.35 11.87 7.20
C GLU A 432 9.85 13.20 6.61
N PRO A 433 8.93 13.17 5.63
CA PRO A 433 8.39 14.39 5.02
C PRO A 433 7.57 15.29 5.97
N LEU A 434 7.10 14.74 7.10
CA LEU A 434 6.18 15.37 8.05
C LEU A 434 6.81 15.72 9.40
#